data_AF-A0A553HVY5-F1
#
_entry.id   AF-A0A553HVY5-F1
#
_cell.length_a   1.000
_cell.length_b   1.000
_cell.length_c   1.000
_cell.angle_alpha   90.00
_cell.angle_beta   90.00
_cell.angle_gamma   90.00
#
_symmetry.space_group_name_H-M   'P 1'
#
loop_
_entity.id
_entity.type
_entity.pdbx_description
1 polymer ?
#
loop_
_entity_poly.entity_id
_entity_poly.type
_entity_poly.pdbx_seq_one_letter_code
_entity_poly.pdbx_strand_id
1 'polypeptide(L)'
;MSPTLDTATILVNELSSLASQVSFKTDQNARSKALQLGQRLVAELEQPENTAVDLAFSPLVSVAARIAVDLELFKHILSANAPIDSKELSSLSGGEELFIIRVLRPLSSIGFVKEVGERTWEPTPITHAMVNEGIAAGHRVVGEMVVSAATKAPRYFKEAGYHCPTDPRDGLTQYAFQTKLSAFQLYSSMPRILKDFNMFMGNTMGARSYWIDWYPVYERLINGSVRDLPLLVDVGGGKGHDLVAFHEKYPARGRLVLQDLAAVIEDIQDINPIESVAYDFFTEQPIHEQGASKFHALLDLTMMTFNAGMERTERQWEELLHKAGLKVVKLWTAQADADGIVEAILDE
;
A
#
# COMPACT_ATOMS: atom_id res chain seq x y z
N MET A 1 41.87 -21.54 18.50
CA MET A 1 40.99 -20.75 17.62
C MET A 1 39.61 -20.83 18.20
N SER A 2 39.05 -19.72 18.69
CA SER A 2 37.66 -19.70 19.16
C SER A 2 36.74 -20.03 17.97
N PRO A 3 35.73 -20.90 18.13
CA PRO A 3 34.82 -21.19 17.05
C PRO A 3 34.08 -19.90 16.69
N THR A 4 34.22 -19.44 15.45
CA THR A 4 33.38 -18.39 14.88
C THR A 4 31.94 -18.86 14.97
N LEU A 5 31.11 -18.08 15.65
CA LEU A 5 29.66 -18.31 15.71
C LEU A 5 29.10 -18.34 14.28
N ASP A 6 28.20 -19.27 14.00
CA ASP A 6 27.46 -19.28 12.74
C ASP A 6 26.54 -18.04 12.62
N THR A 7 26.20 -17.67 11.39
CA THR A 7 25.44 -16.45 11.10
C THR A 7 24.08 -16.44 11.78
N ALA A 8 23.39 -17.59 11.86
CA ALA A 8 22.10 -17.71 12.55
C ALA A 8 22.22 -17.37 14.05
N THR A 9 23.26 -17.89 14.71
CA THR A 9 23.52 -17.61 16.13
C THR A 9 23.85 -16.13 16.36
N ILE A 10 24.58 -15.49 15.44
CA ILE A 10 24.84 -14.04 15.50
C ILE A 10 23.52 -13.26 15.41
N LEU A 11 22.66 -13.58 14.44
CA LEU A 11 21.36 -12.91 14.26
C LEU A 11 20.44 -13.08 15.47
N VAL A 12 20.38 -14.28 16.07
CA VAL A 12 19.61 -14.53 17.30
C VAL A 12 20.13 -13.69 18.47
N ASN A 13 21.45 -13.58 18.63
CA ASN A 13 22.05 -12.77 19.69
C ASN A 13 21.76 -11.28 19.51
N GLU A 14 21.83 -10.77 18.28
CA GLU A 14 21.48 -9.38 17.96
C GLU A 14 20.00 -9.08 18.23
N LEU A 15 19.10 -9.99 17.81
CA LEU A 15 17.66 -9.89 18.09
C LEU A 15 17.39 -9.88 19.60
N SER A 16 18.01 -10.78 20.35
CA SER A 16 17.86 -10.87 21.80
C SER A 16 18.33 -9.60 22.51
N SER A 17 19.49 -9.06 22.09
CA SER A 17 20.03 -7.81 22.61
C SER A 17 19.08 -6.63 22.35
N LEU A 18 18.55 -6.53 21.13
CA LEU A 18 17.64 -5.47 20.74
C LEU A 18 16.29 -5.56 21.48
N ALA A 19 15.74 -6.77 21.61
CA ALA A 19 14.49 -7.03 22.31
C ALA A 19 14.59 -6.84 23.84
N SER A 20 15.80 -6.91 24.41
CA SER A 20 16.05 -6.70 25.84
C SER A 20 16.02 -5.23 26.26
N GLN A 21 15.98 -4.29 25.31
CA GLN A 21 15.92 -2.86 25.60
C GLN A 21 14.52 -2.47 26.11
N VAL A 22 14.46 -1.69 27.19
CA VAL A 22 13.19 -1.25 27.80
C VAL A 22 12.32 -0.46 26.80
N SER A 23 12.95 0.31 25.92
CA SER A 23 12.27 1.11 24.88
C SER A 23 11.76 0.30 23.68
N PHE A 24 12.09 -0.99 23.57
CA PHE A 24 11.86 -1.77 22.34
C PHE A 24 10.40 -1.74 21.88
N LYS A 25 9.43 -1.76 22.80
CA LYS A 25 8.01 -1.73 22.46
C LYS A 25 7.58 -0.43 21.77
N THR A 26 8.21 0.68 22.12
CA THR A 26 7.85 2.05 21.70
C THR A 26 8.81 2.64 20.66
N ASP A 27 10.01 2.07 20.49
CA ASP A 27 11.00 2.52 19.52
C ASP A 27 10.75 1.87 18.15
N GLN A 28 10.22 2.65 17.21
CA GLN A 28 9.90 2.19 15.86
C GLN A 28 11.13 1.79 15.05
N ASN A 29 12.27 2.47 15.23
CA ASN A 29 13.51 2.14 14.54
C ASN A 29 14.07 0.81 15.05
N ALA A 30 14.06 0.59 16.37
CA ALA A 30 14.45 -0.69 16.96
C ALA A 30 13.55 -1.84 16.48
N ARG A 31 12.23 -1.59 16.35
CA ARG A 31 11.29 -2.59 15.81
C ARG A 31 11.52 -2.90 14.33
N SER A 32 11.76 -1.88 13.49
CA SER A 32 12.11 -2.06 12.08
C SER A 32 13.40 -2.86 11.93
N LYS A 33 14.43 -2.55 12.72
CA LYS A 33 15.68 -3.30 12.74
C LYS A 33 15.49 -4.75 13.19
N ALA A 34 14.68 -5.00 14.23
CA ALA A 34 14.34 -6.35 14.66
C ALA A 34 13.60 -7.13 13.56
N LEU A 35 12.68 -6.49 12.84
CA LEU A 35 11.98 -7.13 11.73
C LEU A 35 12.96 -7.53 10.61
N GLN A 36 13.89 -6.65 10.24
CA GLN A 36 14.93 -6.95 9.25
C GLN A 36 15.84 -8.10 9.70
N LEU A 37 16.26 -8.11 10.97
CA LEU A 37 17.06 -9.22 11.53
C LEU A 37 16.27 -10.54 11.54
N GLY A 38 14.98 -10.50 11.88
CA GLY A 38 14.10 -11.66 11.84
C GLY A 38 13.93 -12.23 10.44
N GLN A 39 13.73 -11.37 9.44
CA GLN A 39 13.67 -11.77 8.02
C GLN A 39 14.98 -12.42 7.55
N ARG A 40 16.13 -11.86 7.95
CA ARG A 40 17.44 -12.44 7.65
C ARG A 40 17.63 -13.79 8.35
N LEU A 41 17.17 -13.93 9.59
CA LEU A 41 17.24 -15.19 10.33
C LEU A 41 16.39 -16.27 9.66
N VAL A 42 15.17 -15.94 9.22
CA VAL A 42 14.33 -16.87 8.45
C VAL A 42 15.06 -17.30 7.18
N ALA A 43 15.59 -16.36 6.40
CA ALA A 43 16.32 -16.67 5.16
C ALA A 43 17.60 -17.52 5.39
N GLU A 44 18.28 -17.36 6.53
CA GLU A 44 19.44 -18.15 6.92
C GLU A 44 19.07 -19.58 7.36
N LEU A 45 17.89 -19.74 7.97
CA LEU A 45 17.41 -21.03 8.48
C LEU A 45 16.67 -21.85 7.43
N GLU A 46 16.06 -21.21 6.43
CA GLU A 46 15.39 -21.89 5.33
C GLU A 46 16.39 -22.52 4.37
N GLN A 47 16.03 -23.68 3.82
CA GLN A 47 16.78 -24.24 2.69
C GLN A 47 16.43 -23.43 1.42
N PRO A 48 17.43 -22.89 0.69
CA PRO A 48 17.19 -22.04 -0.47
C PRO A 48 16.25 -22.65 -1.52
N GLU A 49 16.33 -23.97 -1.70
CA GLU A 49 15.48 -24.72 -2.63
C GLU A 49 14.01 -24.70 -2.21
N ASN A 50 13.74 -24.81 -0.91
CA ASN A 50 12.37 -24.76 -0.38
C ASN A 50 11.79 -23.36 -0.56
N THR A 51 12.55 -22.31 -0.24
CA THR A 51 12.13 -20.91 -0.44
C THR A 51 11.80 -20.64 -1.92
N ALA A 52 12.61 -21.15 -2.84
CA ALA A 52 12.39 -20.98 -4.28
C ALA A 52 11.11 -21.70 -4.77
N VAL A 53 10.86 -22.91 -4.26
CA VAL A 53 9.65 -23.69 -4.58
C VAL A 53 8.41 -23.04 -3.96
N ASP A 54 8.49 -22.61 -2.71
CA ASP A 54 7.39 -21.95 -1.99
C ASP A 54 6.95 -20.66 -2.67
N LEU A 55 7.89 -19.90 -3.23
CA LEU A 55 7.58 -18.69 -3.99
C LEU A 55 6.65 -18.98 -5.17
N ALA A 56 6.79 -20.12 -5.86
CA ALA A 56 5.93 -20.50 -6.99
C ALA A 56 4.46 -20.72 -6.56
N PHE A 57 4.23 -21.11 -5.30
CA PHE A 57 2.89 -21.32 -4.74
C PHE A 57 2.35 -20.09 -4.01
N SER A 58 3.20 -19.11 -3.69
CA SER A 58 2.82 -17.90 -2.94
C SER A 58 1.59 -17.13 -3.51
N PRO A 59 1.32 -17.07 -4.84
CA PRO A 59 0.11 -16.41 -5.33
C PRO A 59 -1.18 -17.07 -4.83
N LEU A 60 -1.17 -18.37 -4.54
CA LEU A 60 -2.33 -19.11 -4.05
C LEU A 60 -2.78 -18.63 -2.66
N VAL A 61 -1.86 -18.06 -1.87
CA VAL A 61 -2.18 -17.46 -0.58
C VAL A 61 -3.03 -16.21 -0.76
N SER A 62 -2.68 -15.35 -1.72
CA SER A 62 -3.46 -14.15 -2.06
C SER A 62 -4.85 -14.53 -2.58
N VAL A 63 -4.93 -15.56 -3.43
CA VAL A 63 -6.21 -16.10 -3.91
C VAL A 63 -7.06 -16.63 -2.74
N ALA A 64 -6.47 -17.38 -1.81
CA ALA A 64 -7.18 -17.88 -0.63
C ALA A 64 -7.71 -16.74 0.24
N ALA A 65 -6.91 -15.69 0.48
CA ALA A 65 -7.33 -14.52 1.24
C ALA A 65 -8.50 -13.81 0.54
N ARG A 66 -8.45 -13.68 -0.79
CA ARG A 66 -9.54 -13.09 -1.58
C ARG A 66 -10.85 -13.86 -1.43
N ILE A 67 -10.79 -15.20 -1.53
CA ILE A 67 -11.95 -16.08 -1.35
C ILE A 67 -12.49 -15.97 0.08
N ALA A 68 -11.61 -15.93 1.08
CA ALA A 68 -12.01 -15.77 2.47
C ALA A 68 -12.70 -14.42 2.75
N VAL A 69 -12.32 -13.36 2.04
CA VAL A 69 -13.04 -12.08 2.06
C VAL A 69 -14.44 -12.21 1.44
N ASP A 70 -14.59 -12.91 0.31
CA ASP A 70 -15.90 -13.10 -0.34
C ASP A 70 -16.87 -13.94 0.47
N LEU A 71 -16.37 -14.97 1.13
CA LEU A 71 -17.14 -15.82 2.05
C LEU A 71 -17.28 -15.21 3.45
N GLU A 72 -16.81 -13.98 3.66
CA GLU A 72 -16.81 -13.28 4.94
C GLU A 72 -16.23 -14.09 6.12
N LEU A 73 -15.32 -15.03 5.85
CA LEU A 73 -14.80 -15.98 6.84
C LEU A 73 -14.13 -15.25 8.01
N PHE A 74 -13.39 -14.17 7.75
CA PHE A 74 -12.77 -13.36 8.80
C PHE A 74 -13.80 -12.73 9.74
N LYS A 75 -14.95 -12.26 9.19
CA LYS A 75 -16.04 -11.67 9.99
C LYS A 75 -16.71 -12.74 10.85
N HIS A 76 -16.97 -13.92 10.29
CA HIS A 76 -17.57 -15.04 11.03
C HIS A 76 -16.64 -15.55 12.15
N ILE A 77 -15.35 -15.75 11.86
CA ILE A 77 -14.36 -16.17 12.85
C ILE A 77 -14.21 -15.13 13.97
N LEU A 78 -14.21 -13.83 13.64
CA LEU A 78 -14.12 -12.77 14.64
C LEU A 78 -15.38 -12.65 15.51
N SER A 79 -16.56 -12.91 14.93
CA SER A 79 -17.85 -12.78 15.63
C SER A 79 -18.17 -13.97 16.53
N ALA A 80 -17.42 -15.07 16.42
CA ALA A 80 -17.61 -16.25 17.25
C ALA A 80 -17.17 -16.00 18.70
N ASN A 81 -17.97 -16.43 19.67
CA ASN A 81 -17.67 -16.29 21.10
C ASN A 81 -16.71 -17.38 21.63
N ALA A 82 -16.36 -18.34 20.78
CA ALA A 82 -15.49 -19.48 21.05
C ALA A 82 -14.82 -19.92 19.73
N PRO A 83 -13.82 -20.82 19.75
CA PRO A 83 -13.25 -21.37 18.53
C PRO A 83 -14.35 -21.95 17.61
N ILE A 84 -14.35 -21.53 16.35
CA ILE A 84 -15.40 -21.88 15.39
C ILE A 84 -14.94 -23.04 14.50
N ASP A 85 -15.81 -24.02 14.30
CA ASP A 85 -15.51 -25.17 13.45
C ASP A 85 -15.94 -24.96 11.99
N SER A 86 -15.42 -25.82 11.11
CA SER A 86 -15.72 -25.77 9.68
C SER A 86 -17.21 -25.95 9.32
N LYS A 87 -17.99 -26.65 10.14
CA LYS A 87 -19.43 -26.87 9.86
C LYS A 87 -20.23 -25.62 10.17
N GLU A 88 -19.92 -24.96 11.28
CA GLU A 88 -20.52 -23.68 11.63
C GLU A 88 -20.13 -22.61 10.60
N LEU A 89 -18.85 -22.53 10.20
CA LEU A 89 -18.42 -21.64 9.12
C LEU A 89 -19.13 -21.91 7.79
N SER A 90 -19.35 -23.19 7.45
CA SER A 90 -20.12 -23.58 6.27
C SER A 90 -21.56 -23.08 6.34
N SER A 91 -22.21 -23.26 7.50
CA SER A 91 -23.57 -22.77 7.74
C SER A 91 -23.68 -21.24 7.66
N LEU A 92 -22.68 -20.50 8.13
CA LEU A 92 -22.71 -19.03 8.18
C LEU A 92 -22.37 -18.39 6.83
N SER A 93 -21.35 -18.90 6.14
CA SER A 93 -20.84 -18.32 4.89
C SER A 93 -21.54 -18.84 3.64
N GLY A 94 -22.26 -19.96 3.74
CA GLY A 94 -22.82 -20.67 2.58
C GLY A 94 -21.78 -21.44 1.75
N GLY A 95 -20.51 -21.44 2.14
CA GLY A 95 -19.47 -22.24 1.50
C GLY A 95 -19.50 -23.72 1.92
N GLU A 96 -19.05 -24.61 1.04
CA GLU A 96 -18.93 -26.05 1.35
C GLU A 96 -17.81 -26.32 2.38
N GLU A 97 -18.03 -27.23 3.33
CA GLU A 97 -17.13 -27.47 4.47
C GLU A 97 -15.69 -27.78 4.03
N LEU A 98 -15.50 -28.74 3.11
CA LEU A 98 -14.18 -29.12 2.61
C LEU A 98 -13.51 -27.98 1.85
N PHE A 99 -14.26 -27.20 1.08
CA PHE A 99 -13.76 -26.01 0.42
C PHE A 99 -13.24 -24.97 1.42
N ILE A 100 -14.01 -24.64 2.46
CA ILE A 100 -13.61 -23.70 3.51
C ILE A 100 -12.34 -24.19 4.22
N ILE A 101 -12.28 -25.47 4.58
CA ILE A 101 -11.08 -26.06 5.18
C ILE A 101 -9.85 -25.85 4.29
N ARG A 102 -9.98 -26.09 2.98
CA ARG A 102 -8.87 -25.92 2.03
C ARG A 102 -8.45 -24.47 1.85
N VAL A 103 -9.39 -23.52 1.93
CA VAL A 103 -9.13 -22.07 1.87
C VAL A 103 -8.41 -21.59 3.14
N LEU A 104 -8.83 -22.05 4.32
CA LEU A 104 -8.27 -21.60 5.58
C LEU A 104 -6.88 -22.17 5.89
N ARG A 105 -6.51 -23.35 5.39
CA ARG A 105 -5.18 -23.95 5.60
C ARG A 105 -4.00 -23.02 5.27
N PRO A 106 -3.87 -22.47 4.04
CA PRO A 106 -2.77 -21.56 3.74
C PRO A 106 -2.84 -20.25 4.53
N LEU A 107 -4.03 -19.82 4.95
CA LEU A 107 -4.21 -18.62 5.79
C LEU A 107 -3.78 -18.88 7.24
N SER A 108 -4.03 -20.09 7.75
CA SER A 108 -3.55 -20.51 9.05
C SER A 108 -2.03 -20.63 9.10
N SER A 109 -1.39 -21.18 8.06
CA SER A 109 0.06 -21.33 8.04
C SER A 109 0.82 -20.00 8.07
N ILE A 110 0.18 -18.90 7.67
CA ILE A 110 0.77 -17.55 7.71
C ILE A 110 0.17 -16.65 8.79
N GLY A 111 -0.64 -17.22 9.70
CA GLY A 111 -1.16 -16.51 10.88
C GLY A 111 -2.34 -15.56 10.63
N PHE A 112 -2.99 -15.62 9.46
CA PHE A 112 -4.20 -14.85 9.20
C PHE A 112 -5.39 -15.30 10.06
N VAL A 113 -5.40 -16.58 10.44
CA VAL A 113 -6.31 -17.22 11.39
C VAL A 113 -5.52 -18.26 12.19
N LYS A 114 -5.94 -18.59 13.41
CA LYS A 114 -5.21 -19.55 14.25
C LYS A 114 -5.96 -20.87 14.31
N GLU A 115 -5.38 -21.94 13.79
CA GLU A 115 -5.94 -23.30 13.94
C GLU A 115 -5.66 -23.81 15.37
N VAL A 116 -6.72 -24.13 16.12
CA VAL A 116 -6.63 -24.56 17.54
C VAL A 116 -7.12 -25.98 17.79
N GLY A 117 -7.64 -26.63 16.75
CA GLY A 117 -8.13 -28.00 16.79
C GLY A 117 -8.40 -28.49 15.37
N GLU A 118 -8.83 -29.75 15.24
CA GLU A 118 -9.19 -30.31 13.94
C GLU A 118 -10.31 -29.49 13.30
N ARG A 119 -9.99 -28.75 12.22
CA ARG A 119 -10.94 -27.91 11.48
C ARG A 119 -11.62 -26.86 12.36
N THR A 120 -10.87 -26.31 13.31
CA THR A 120 -11.36 -25.30 14.27
C THR A 120 -10.40 -24.12 14.35
N TRP A 121 -10.93 -22.90 14.28
CA TRP A 121 -10.14 -21.66 14.21
C TRP A 121 -10.54 -20.60 15.23
N GLU A 122 -9.56 -19.79 15.62
CA GLU A 122 -9.70 -18.56 16.41
C GLU A 122 -9.18 -17.34 15.62
N PRO A 123 -9.68 -16.12 15.90
CA PRO A 123 -9.15 -14.91 15.31
C PRO A 123 -7.72 -14.60 15.78
N THR A 124 -6.91 -14.02 14.90
CA THR A 124 -5.61 -13.40 15.19
C THR A 124 -5.71 -11.88 15.02
N PRO A 125 -4.71 -11.08 15.46
CA PRO A 125 -4.67 -9.65 15.16
C PRO A 125 -4.82 -9.32 13.65
N ILE A 126 -4.37 -10.23 12.76
CA ILE A 126 -4.57 -10.09 11.32
C ILE A 126 -6.03 -10.33 10.95
N THR A 127 -6.71 -11.32 11.53
CA THR A 127 -8.17 -11.51 11.36
C THR A 127 -8.93 -10.22 11.69
N HIS A 128 -8.60 -9.55 12.81
CA HIS A 128 -9.21 -8.27 13.17
C HIS A 128 -9.01 -7.19 12.10
N ALA A 129 -7.78 -7.07 11.56
CA ALA A 129 -7.50 -6.14 10.48
C ALA A 129 -8.27 -6.48 9.19
N MET A 130 -8.37 -7.77 8.85
CA MET A 130 -9.09 -8.26 7.66
C MET A 130 -10.61 -8.02 7.70
N VAL A 131 -11.19 -7.76 8.88
CA VAL A 131 -12.60 -7.36 9.02
C VAL A 131 -12.82 -5.88 8.68
N ASN A 132 -11.77 -5.05 8.67
CA ASN A 132 -11.89 -3.66 8.23
C ASN A 132 -12.28 -3.61 6.75
N GLU A 133 -13.39 -2.92 6.45
CA GLU A 133 -13.95 -2.90 5.09
C GLU A 133 -13.04 -2.22 4.06
N GLY A 134 -12.19 -1.27 4.47
CA GLY A 134 -11.16 -0.68 3.61
C GLY A 134 -10.10 -1.69 3.19
N ILE A 135 -9.60 -2.49 4.13
CA ILE A 135 -8.63 -3.56 3.86
C ILE A 135 -9.26 -4.66 3.00
N ALA A 136 -10.50 -5.04 3.30
CA ALA A 136 -11.26 -6.01 2.52
C ALA A 136 -11.45 -5.51 1.08
N ALA A 137 -11.88 -4.25 0.91
CA ALA A 137 -12.02 -3.61 -0.40
C ALA A 137 -10.70 -3.61 -1.19
N GLY A 138 -9.57 -3.36 -0.52
CA GLY A 138 -8.23 -3.49 -1.11
C GLY A 138 -7.98 -4.87 -1.70
N HIS A 139 -8.31 -5.94 -0.97
CA HIS A 139 -8.17 -7.30 -1.49
C HIS A 139 -9.05 -7.54 -2.71
N ARG A 140 -10.26 -6.94 -2.75
CA ARG A 140 -11.17 -7.06 -3.90
C ARG A 140 -10.62 -6.38 -5.14
N VAL A 141 -10.28 -5.10 -5.04
CA VAL A 141 -9.80 -4.33 -6.20
C VAL A 141 -8.42 -4.80 -6.67
N VAL A 142 -7.48 -5.06 -5.76
CA VAL A 142 -6.13 -5.54 -6.12
C VAL A 142 -6.23 -6.96 -6.69
N GLY A 143 -7.00 -7.85 -6.08
CA GLY A 143 -7.17 -9.22 -6.57
C GLY A 143 -7.80 -9.26 -7.96
N GLU A 144 -8.87 -8.50 -8.18
CA GLU A 144 -9.62 -8.53 -9.43
C GLU A 144 -8.93 -7.79 -10.56
N MET A 145 -8.42 -6.59 -10.30
CA MET A 145 -7.87 -5.73 -11.35
C MET A 145 -6.36 -5.92 -11.52
N VAL A 146 -5.59 -5.83 -10.43
CA VAL A 146 -4.12 -5.83 -10.50
C VAL A 146 -3.59 -7.25 -10.66
N VAL A 147 -3.93 -8.18 -9.77
CA VAL A 147 -3.40 -9.55 -9.79
C VAL A 147 -3.81 -10.27 -11.07
N SER A 148 -5.08 -10.15 -11.50
CA SER A 148 -5.53 -10.71 -12.77
C SER A 148 -4.70 -10.22 -13.96
N ALA A 149 -4.37 -8.93 -14.01
CA ALA A 149 -3.53 -8.37 -15.06
C ALA A 149 -2.06 -8.82 -14.94
N ALA A 150 -1.51 -8.83 -13.73
CA ALA A 150 -0.16 -9.26 -13.45
C ALA A 150 0.09 -10.72 -13.87
N THR A 151 -0.91 -11.62 -13.78
CA THR A 151 -0.76 -13.00 -14.29
C THR A 151 -0.47 -13.08 -15.79
N LYS A 152 -0.79 -12.03 -16.56
CA LYS A 152 -0.49 -11.94 -18.00
C LYS A 152 0.89 -11.35 -18.28
N ALA A 153 1.54 -10.76 -17.28
CA ALA A 153 2.79 -10.03 -17.46
C ALA A 153 3.92 -10.83 -18.11
N PRO A 154 4.17 -12.11 -17.76
CA PRO A 154 5.24 -12.88 -18.41
C PRO A 154 5.07 -12.97 -19.94
N ARG A 155 3.83 -13.12 -20.40
CA ARG A 155 3.52 -13.18 -21.84
C ARG A 155 3.60 -11.79 -22.48
N TYR A 156 2.97 -10.79 -21.85
CA TYR A 156 3.01 -9.40 -22.33
C TYR A 156 4.45 -8.92 -22.53
N PHE A 157 5.31 -9.04 -21.51
CA PHE A 157 6.68 -8.58 -21.60
C PHE A 157 7.50 -9.37 -22.62
N LYS A 158 7.23 -10.66 -22.82
CA LYS A 158 7.86 -11.41 -23.91
C LYS A 158 7.47 -10.85 -25.28
N GLU A 159 6.21 -10.49 -25.49
CA GLU A 159 5.71 -9.91 -26.74
C GLU A 159 6.21 -8.46 -26.93
N ALA A 160 6.35 -7.69 -25.85
CA ALA A 160 6.87 -6.32 -25.85
C ALA A 160 8.41 -6.21 -25.86
N GLY A 161 9.12 -7.35 -25.94
CA GLY A 161 10.59 -7.37 -25.92
C GLY A 161 11.22 -6.92 -24.59
N TYR A 162 10.51 -7.11 -23.48
CA TYR A 162 10.92 -6.75 -22.11
C TYR A 162 11.18 -5.26 -21.88
N HIS A 163 10.38 -4.40 -22.52
CA HIS A 163 10.36 -2.96 -22.25
C HIS A 163 9.24 -2.60 -21.27
N CYS A 164 9.48 -1.59 -20.43
CA CYS A 164 8.43 -1.03 -19.58
C CYS A 164 7.35 -0.37 -20.44
N PRO A 165 6.05 -0.56 -20.13
CA PRO A 165 5.00 0.21 -20.75
C PRO A 165 5.16 1.70 -20.39
N THR A 166 4.84 2.58 -21.32
CA THR A 166 4.87 4.05 -21.10
C THR A 166 3.57 4.74 -21.49
N ASP A 167 2.66 4.06 -22.20
CA ASP A 167 1.33 4.56 -22.50
C ASP A 167 0.32 3.97 -21.51
N PRO A 168 -0.39 4.80 -20.71
CA PRO A 168 -1.43 4.34 -19.78
C PRO A 168 -2.63 3.66 -20.46
N ARG A 169 -2.71 3.68 -21.80
CA ARG A 169 -3.71 2.98 -22.62
C ARG A 169 -3.14 1.80 -23.42
N ASP A 170 -1.88 1.44 -23.16
CA ASP A 170 -1.22 0.28 -23.79
C ASP A 170 -0.28 -0.46 -22.82
N GLY A 171 -0.76 -0.67 -21.59
CA GLY A 171 -0.07 -1.41 -20.55
C GLY A 171 -0.67 -2.79 -20.26
N LEU A 172 -0.26 -3.35 -19.12
CA LEU A 172 -0.71 -4.67 -18.66
C LEU A 172 -2.22 -4.75 -18.43
N THR A 173 -2.83 -3.72 -17.85
CA THR A 173 -4.28 -3.66 -17.68
C THR A 173 -4.99 -3.76 -19.03
N GLN A 174 -4.57 -3.01 -20.04
CA GLN A 174 -5.18 -3.04 -21.37
C GLN A 174 -4.97 -4.40 -22.05
N TYR A 175 -3.77 -4.98 -21.93
CA TYR A 175 -3.49 -6.32 -22.43
C TYR A 175 -4.34 -7.39 -21.73
N ALA A 176 -4.52 -7.31 -20.42
CA ALA A 176 -5.25 -8.33 -19.67
C ALA A 176 -6.77 -8.25 -19.89
N PHE A 177 -7.32 -7.05 -19.93
CA PHE A 177 -8.76 -6.80 -20.06
C PHE A 177 -9.21 -6.53 -21.50
N GLN A 178 -8.28 -6.60 -22.47
CA GLN A 178 -8.55 -6.42 -23.90
C GLN A 178 -9.32 -5.11 -24.19
N THR A 179 -8.80 -4.01 -23.65
CA THR A 179 -9.43 -2.68 -23.73
C THR A 179 -8.39 -1.61 -24.08
N LYS A 180 -8.87 -0.43 -24.49
CA LYS A 180 -8.05 0.78 -24.71
C LYS A 180 -8.42 1.93 -23.76
N LEU A 181 -9.32 1.68 -22.82
CA LEU A 181 -9.58 2.59 -21.71
C LEU A 181 -8.33 2.69 -20.84
N SER A 182 -8.05 3.87 -20.26
CA SER A 182 -7.12 3.95 -19.12
C SER A 182 -7.68 3.15 -17.94
N ALA A 183 -6.84 2.80 -16.97
CA ALA A 183 -7.32 1.99 -15.84
C ALA A 183 -8.39 2.70 -15.01
N PHE A 184 -8.30 4.02 -14.81
CA PHE A 184 -9.35 4.80 -14.16
C PHE A 184 -10.66 4.80 -14.93
N GLN A 185 -10.61 4.91 -16.27
CA GLN A 185 -11.81 4.81 -17.10
C GLN A 185 -12.43 3.42 -17.02
N LEU A 186 -11.61 2.37 -17.00
CA LEU A 186 -12.06 1.00 -16.82
C LEU A 186 -12.74 0.81 -15.46
N TYR A 187 -12.11 1.30 -14.37
CA TYR A 187 -12.67 1.18 -13.02
C TYR A 187 -13.98 1.95 -12.90
N SER A 188 -14.04 3.16 -13.48
CA SER A 188 -15.26 3.98 -13.50
C SER A 188 -16.43 3.31 -14.23
N SER A 189 -16.14 2.45 -15.21
CA SER A 189 -17.17 1.64 -15.90
C SER A 189 -17.70 0.46 -15.07
N MET A 190 -17.08 0.18 -13.91
CA MET A 190 -17.40 -0.94 -13.03
C MET A 190 -17.77 -0.42 -11.62
N PRO A 191 -19.04 -0.09 -11.35
CA PRO A 191 -19.43 0.59 -10.10
C PRO A 191 -18.97 -0.10 -8.81
N ARG A 192 -18.96 -1.45 -8.78
CA ARG A 192 -18.45 -2.22 -7.63
C ARG A 192 -16.95 -1.99 -7.42
N ILE A 193 -16.16 -1.99 -8.49
CA ILE A 193 -14.71 -1.79 -8.45
C ILE A 193 -14.38 -0.36 -8.06
N LEU A 194 -15.07 0.63 -8.64
CA LEU A 194 -14.87 2.03 -8.27
C LEU A 194 -15.13 2.26 -6.78
N LYS A 195 -16.22 1.69 -6.24
CA LYS A 195 -16.53 1.76 -4.82
C LYS A 195 -15.42 1.16 -3.96
N ASP A 196 -14.95 -0.04 -4.30
CA ASP A 196 -13.89 -0.73 -3.55
C ASP A 196 -12.56 0.02 -3.64
N PHE A 197 -12.22 0.56 -4.81
CA PHE A 197 -11.06 1.41 -5.02
C PHE A 197 -11.09 2.64 -4.11
N ASN A 198 -12.18 3.41 -4.15
CA ASN A 198 -12.33 4.61 -3.33
C ASN A 198 -12.26 4.28 -1.82
N MET A 199 -12.88 3.16 -1.41
CA MET A 199 -12.86 2.71 -0.02
C MET A 199 -11.44 2.33 0.46
N PHE A 200 -10.68 1.63 -0.38
CA PHE A 200 -9.32 1.21 -0.06
C PHE A 200 -8.37 2.41 0.02
N MET A 201 -8.45 3.32 -0.96
CA MET A 201 -7.62 4.53 -0.98
C MET A 201 -7.92 5.44 0.22
N GLY A 202 -9.20 5.65 0.56
CA GLY A 202 -9.59 6.54 1.64
C GLY A 202 -9.27 6.03 3.06
N ASN A 203 -9.32 4.71 3.31
CA ASN A 203 -9.19 4.17 4.68
C ASN A 203 -7.82 3.58 5.01
N THR A 204 -7.06 3.09 4.04
CA THR A 204 -5.88 2.24 4.31
C THR A 204 -4.57 2.87 3.84
N MET A 205 -4.58 3.61 2.73
CA MET A 205 -3.38 4.34 2.26
C MET A 205 -3.21 5.71 2.95
N GLY A 206 -4.27 6.26 3.54
CA GLY A 206 -4.22 7.53 4.30
C GLY A 206 -3.74 7.42 5.76
N ALA A 207 -3.43 6.22 6.27
CA ALA A 207 -3.03 6.02 7.67
C ALA A 207 -1.55 6.34 7.99
N ARG A 208 -0.89 7.11 7.12
CA ARG A 208 0.52 7.52 7.26
C ARG A 208 0.62 8.76 8.17
N SER A 209 1.77 8.96 8.82
CA SER A 209 2.03 10.22 9.54
C SER A 209 1.91 11.37 8.55
N TYR A 210 1.04 12.34 8.82
CA TYR A 210 0.83 13.46 7.91
C TYR A 210 2.13 14.22 7.72
N TRP A 211 2.39 14.65 6.48
CA TRP A 211 3.61 15.40 6.15
C TRP A 211 3.76 16.68 6.96
N ILE A 212 2.63 17.27 7.38
CA ILE A 212 2.55 18.45 8.25
C ILE A 212 3.18 18.23 9.64
N ASP A 213 3.48 17.00 10.04
CA ASP A 213 4.11 16.68 11.33
C ASP A 213 5.63 16.74 11.28
N TRP A 214 6.24 16.55 10.12
CA TRP A 214 7.71 16.50 9.97
C TRP A 214 8.26 17.52 8.96
N TYR A 215 7.42 18.03 8.06
CA TYR A 215 7.79 19.12 7.16
C TYR A 215 7.74 20.47 7.89
N PRO A 216 8.73 21.37 7.68
CA PRO A 216 8.74 22.70 8.31
C PRO A 216 7.73 23.65 7.66
N VAL A 217 6.44 23.38 7.89
CA VAL A 217 5.29 24.08 7.29
C VAL A 217 5.35 25.58 7.55
N TYR A 218 5.67 25.98 8.79
CA TYR A 218 5.64 27.39 9.15
C TYR A 218 6.70 28.16 8.36
N GLU A 219 7.92 27.64 8.31
CA GLU A 219 9.07 28.28 7.67
C GLU A 219 8.97 28.27 6.15
N ARG A 220 8.42 27.21 5.55
CA ARG A 220 8.39 27.03 4.09
C ARG A 220 7.11 27.51 3.42
N LEU A 221 5.95 27.39 4.08
CA LEU A 221 4.65 27.70 3.46
C LEU A 221 3.99 28.93 4.09
N ILE A 222 3.98 29.05 5.42
CA ILE A 222 3.20 30.10 6.10
C ILE A 222 3.96 31.43 6.13
N ASN A 223 5.24 31.41 6.49
CA ASN A 223 6.05 32.60 6.66
C ASN A 223 6.35 33.25 5.31
N GLY A 224 5.87 34.48 5.10
CA GLY A 224 6.00 35.19 3.82
C GLY A 224 4.91 34.90 2.80
N SER A 225 3.86 34.15 3.17
CA SER A 225 2.70 33.91 2.30
C SER A 225 1.96 35.20 1.93
N VAL A 226 1.48 35.27 0.69
CA VAL A 226 0.70 36.39 0.15
C VAL A 226 -0.79 36.08 0.28
N ARG A 227 -1.54 36.96 0.94
CA ARG A 227 -2.94 36.71 1.32
C ARG A 227 -3.92 36.53 0.15
N ASP A 228 -3.59 37.05 -1.03
CA ASP A 228 -4.48 37.01 -2.20
C ASP A 228 -4.33 35.75 -3.06
N LEU A 229 -3.32 34.93 -2.79
CA LEU A 229 -3.07 33.66 -3.48
C LEU A 229 -3.53 32.46 -2.64
N PRO A 230 -3.88 31.32 -3.28
CA PRO A 230 -3.97 30.04 -2.58
C PRO A 230 -2.70 29.79 -1.78
N LEU A 231 -2.86 29.46 -0.50
CA LEU A 231 -1.74 29.07 0.36
C LEU A 231 -1.26 27.67 0.00
N LEU A 232 -2.21 26.76 -0.26
CA LEU A 232 -1.94 25.38 -0.59
C LEU A 232 -3.00 24.86 -1.56
N VAL A 233 -2.53 24.21 -2.62
CA VAL A 233 -3.37 23.48 -3.57
C VAL A 233 -2.97 22.02 -3.49
N ASP A 234 -3.89 21.16 -3.09
CA ASP A 234 -3.68 19.72 -2.99
C ASP A 234 -4.17 19.06 -4.28
N VAL A 235 -3.22 18.70 -5.14
CA VAL A 235 -3.45 18.17 -6.48
C VAL A 235 -3.46 16.65 -6.41
N GLY A 236 -4.63 16.04 -6.61
CA GLY A 236 -4.85 14.61 -6.39
C GLY A 236 -5.08 14.22 -4.94
N GLY A 237 -5.61 15.14 -4.15
CA GLY A 237 -5.79 14.96 -2.70
C GLY A 237 -6.92 13.99 -2.30
N GLY A 238 -7.59 13.34 -3.26
CA GLY A 238 -8.68 12.41 -2.99
C GLY A 238 -9.84 13.08 -2.27
N LYS A 239 -10.09 12.67 -1.02
CA LYS A 239 -11.12 13.25 -0.15
C LYS A 239 -10.65 14.46 0.67
N GLY A 240 -9.43 14.94 0.44
CA GLY A 240 -8.88 16.15 1.07
C GLY A 240 -8.36 15.96 2.50
N HIS A 241 -8.00 14.74 2.88
CA HIS A 241 -7.57 14.43 4.26
C HIS A 241 -6.35 15.26 4.70
N ASP A 242 -5.38 15.47 3.81
CA ASP A 242 -4.20 16.29 4.10
C ASP A 242 -4.55 17.77 4.33
N LEU A 243 -5.47 18.33 3.54
CA LEU A 243 -5.94 19.71 3.72
C LEU A 243 -6.76 19.88 4.99
N VAL A 244 -7.58 18.89 5.36
CA VAL A 244 -8.32 18.89 6.63
C VAL A 244 -7.34 18.87 7.80
N ALA A 245 -6.38 17.96 7.79
CA ALA A 245 -5.35 17.86 8.83
C ALA A 245 -4.50 19.15 8.91
N PHE A 246 -4.14 19.73 7.76
CA PHE A 246 -3.45 21.03 7.69
C PHE A 246 -4.29 22.14 8.33
N HIS A 247 -5.58 22.23 8.00
CA HIS A 247 -6.47 23.27 8.52
C HIS A 247 -6.67 23.15 10.03
N GLU A 248 -6.85 21.94 10.55
CA GLU A 248 -6.98 21.69 12.00
C GLU A 248 -5.72 22.13 12.76
N LYS A 249 -4.53 21.87 12.20
CA LYS A 249 -3.25 22.23 12.82
C LYS A 249 -2.89 23.71 12.64
N TYR A 250 -3.26 24.29 11.50
CA TYR A 250 -2.93 25.67 11.11
C TYR A 250 -4.19 26.44 10.66
N PRO A 251 -5.11 26.75 11.60
CA PRO A 251 -6.39 27.35 11.26
C PRO A 251 -6.23 28.77 10.71
N ALA A 252 -7.08 29.10 9.72
CA ALA A 252 -7.22 30.43 9.12
C ALA A 252 -5.92 31.05 8.54
N ARG A 253 -5.04 30.23 7.95
CA ARG A 253 -3.75 30.70 7.40
C ARG A 253 -3.78 31.11 5.92
N GLY A 254 -4.84 30.81 5.19
CA GLY A 254 -4.99 31.20 3.79
C GLY A 254 -6.04 30.36 3.07
N ARG A 255 -6.19 30.58 1.77
CA ARG A 255 -7.12 29.81 0.92
C ARG A 255 -6.52 28.43 0.63
N LEU A 256 -7.30 27.37 0.87
CA LEU A 256 -6.93 25.97 0.61
C LEU A 256 -7.80 25.45 -0.53
N VAL A 257 -7.18 24.80 -1.51
CA VAL A 257 -7.87 24.29 -2.70
C VAL A 257 -7.56 22.81 -2.87
N LEU A 258 -8.59 21.98 -2.94
CA LEU A 258 -8.50 20.57 -3.31
C LEU A 258 -8.75 20.42 -4.80
N GLN A 259 -7.91 19.66 -5.49
CA GLN A 259 -8.04 19.32 -6.89
C GLN A 259 -8.06 17.80 -7.08
N ASP A 260 -9.10 17.27 -7.73
CA ASP A 260 -9.17 15.85 -8.09
C ASP A 260 -10.10 15.62 -9.30
N LEU A 261 -10.18 14.42 -9.84
CA LEU A 261 -11.09 14.09 -10.93
C LEU A 261 -12.55 14.40 -10.52
N ALA A 262 -13.38 14.82 -11.49
CA ALA A 262 -14.76 15.22 -11.22
C ALA A 262 -15.56 14.18 -10.43
N ALA A 263 -15.39 12.89 -10.77
CA ALA A 263 -16.06 11.78 -10.08
C ALA A 263 -15.63 11.63 -8.60
N VAL A 264 -14.42 12.07 -8.23
CA VAL A 264 -13.95 12.09 -6.84
C VAL A 264 -14.55 13.29 -6.12
N ILE A 265 -14.48 14.48 -6.71
CA ILE A 265 -15.02 15.72 -6.13
C ILE A 265 -16.53 15.60 -5.86
N GLU A 266 -17.29 14.94 -6.73
CA GLU A 266 -18.72 14.70 -6.55
C GLU A 266 -19.05 13.77 -5.36
N ASP A 267 -18.11 12.94 -4.89
CA ASP A 267 -18.28 12.00 -3.76
C ASP A 267 -17.81 12.59 -2.40
N ILE A 268 -17.34 13.83 -2.38
CA ILE A 268 -16.82 14.49 -1.17
C ILE A 268 -17.97 15.05 -0.31
N GLN A 269 -17.93 14.74 0.99
CA GLN A 269 -18.79 15.38 2.00
C GLN A 269 -18.28 16.81 2.29
N ASP A 270 -19.13 17.70 2.82
CA ASP A 270 -18.74 19.10 3.07
C ASP A 270 -17.43 19.21 3.91
N ILE A 271 -16.37 19.73 3.28
CA ILE A 271 -15.04 19.96 3.88
C ILE A 271 -14.73 21.46 4.04
N ASN A 272 -15.75 22.31 4.19
CA ASN A 272 -15.58 23.74 4.45
C ASN A 272 -14.55 24.00 5.57
N PRO A 273 -13.60 24.96 5.39
CA PRO A 273 -13.57 26.00 4.36
C PRO A 273 -12.70 25.68 3.12
N ILE A 274 -12.43 24.40 2.82
CA ILE A 274 -11.59 24.00 1.67
C ILE A 274 -12.39 24.09 0.36
N GLU A 275 -11.84 24.75 -0.66
CA GLU A 275 -12.44 24.88 -2.00
C GLU A 275 -12.15 23.62 -2.84
N SER A 276 -13.17 22.94 -3.36
CA SER A 276 -12.98 21.74 -4.20
C SER A 276 -13.14 22.06 -5.69
N VAL A 277 -12.18 21.62 -6.51
CA VAL A 277 -12.10 21.91 -7.95
C VAL A 277 -11.81 20.62 -8.73
N ALA A 278 -12.60 20.33 -9.77
CA ALA A 278 -12.33 19.19 -10.64
C ALA A 278 -11.09 19.44 -11.54
N TYR A 279 -10.08 18.57 -11.50
CA TYR A 279 -8.80 18.70 -12.22
C TYR A 279 -8.10 17.34 -12.44
N ASP A 280 -7.37 17.21 -13.55
CA ASP A 280 -6.64 16.01 -13.96
C ASP A 280 -5.13 16.31 -14.06
N PHE A 281 -4.30 15.55 -13.33
CA PHE A 281 -2.93 15.93 -12.97
C PHE A 281 -1.85 14.87 -13.28
N PHE A 282 -2.09 13.93 -14.22
CA PHE A 282 -1.24 12.75 -14.49
C PHE A 282 0.26 12.99 -14.79
N THR A 283 1.05 13.26 -13.74
CA THR A 283 2.50 12.99 -13.66
C THR A 283 2.89 12.42 -12.28
N GLU A 284 3.75 11.39 -12.31
CA GLU A 284 4.05 10.35 -11.28
C GLU A 284 4.99 10.77 -10.10
N GLN A 285 5.20 9.92 -9.05
CA GLN A 285 5.64 10.21 -7.64
C GLN A 285 7.05 9.68 -7.16
N PRO A 286 7.64 10.16 -6.01
CA PRO A 286 9.03 9.91 -5.56
C PRO A 286 9.33 8.78 -4.57
N ILE A 287 10.50 8.13 -4.76
CA ILE A 287 11.16 7.18 -3.85
C ILE A 287 12.71 7.33 -3.82
N HIS A 288 13.37 6.70 -2.84
CA HIS A 288 14.83 6.71 -2.64
C HIS A 288 15.61 5.74 -3.55
N GLU A 289 16.88 6.05 -3.85
CA GLU A 289 17.71 5.30 -4.83
C GLU A 289 18.10 3.87 -4.42
N GLN A 290 18.11 3.57 -3.12
CA GLN A 290 18.51 2.26 -2.58
C GLN A 290 17.69 1.92 -1.33
N GLY A 291 17.40 0.63 -1.11
CA GLY A 291 16.75 0.15 0.12
C GLY A 291 15.22 0.17 0.10
N ALA A 292 14.58 0.18 -1.07
CA ALA A 292 13.11 0.15 -1.15
C ALA A 292 12.51 -1.02 -0.34
N SER A 293 11.52 -0.71 0.50
CA SER A 293 10.81 -1.72 1.26
C SER A 293 10.07 -2.70 0.33
N LYS A 294 9.82 -3.93 0.80
CA LYS A 294 9.00 -4.91 0.05
C LYS A 294 7.66 -4.31 -0.38
N PHE A 295 7.06 -3.46 0.47
CA PHE A 295 5.81 -2.78 0.15
C PHE A 295 5.97 -1.84 -1.04
N HIS A 296 6.96 -0.93 -1.02
CA HIS A 296 7.19 0.02 -2.11
C HIS A 296 7.58 -0.68 -3.42
N ALA A 297 8.40 -1.73 -3.37
CA ALA A 297 8.75 -2.50 -4.56
C ALA A 297 7.53 -3.22 -5.18
N LEU A 298 6.61 -3.75 -4.36
CA LEU A 298 5.36 -4.35 -4.85
C LEU A 298 4.36 -3.30 -5.34
N LEU A 299 4.37 -2.10 -4.74
CA LEU A 299 3.56 -0.97 -5.18
C LEU A 299 4.01 -0.50 -6.57
N ASP A 300 5.31 -0.41 -6.83
CA ASP A 300 5.83 -0.06 -8.17
C ASP A 300 5.34 -1.02 -9.26
N LEU A 301 5.43 -2.34 -9.01
CA LEU A 301 4.87 -3.35 -9.93
C LEU A 301 3.35 -3.22 -10.09
N THR A 302 2.66 -2.82 -9.03
CA THR A 302 1.22 -2.54 -9.06
C THR A 302 0.92 -1.32 -9.93
N MET A 303 1.70 -0.25 -9.82
CA MET A 303 1.55 0.98 -10.61
C MET A 303 1.87 0.76 -12.09
N MET A 304 2.91 -0.01 -12.39
CA MET A 304 3.23 -0.45 -13.75
C MET A 304 2.08 -1.27 -14.34
N THR A 305 1.47 -2.15 -13.53
CA THR A 305 0.32 -2.94 -13.96
C THR A 305 -0.93 -2.09 -14.19
N PHE A 306 -1.19 -1.16 -13.27
CA PHE A 306 -2.38 -0.33 -13.25
C PHE A 306 -2.37 0.70 -14.38
N ASN A 307 -1.38 1.59 -14.46
CA ASN A 307 -1.43 2.74 -15.37
C ASN A 307 -0.11 3.00 -16.12
N ALA A 308 0.74 1.98 -16.25
CA ALA A 308 2.10 2.12 -16.76
C ALA A 308 2.96 3.13 -15.98
N GLY A 309 2.59 3.38 -14.72
CA GLY A 309 3.33 4.28 -13.84
C GLY A 309 4.58 3.63 -13.26
N MET A 310 5.52 4.45 -12.82
CA MET A 310 6.69 4.01 -12.06
C MET A 310 6.94 4.92 -10.85
N GLU A 311 7.50 4.34 -9.80
CA GLU A 311 8.14 5.11 -8.75
C GLU A 311 9.48 5.67 -9.24
N ARG A 312 9.88 6.88 -8.84
CA ARG A 312 11.10 7.55 -9.33
C ARG A 312 12.14 7.83 -8.26
N THR A 313 13.41 7.58 -8.59
CA THR A 313 14.56 7.95 -7.75
C THR A 313 14.77 9.46 -7.67
N GLU A 314 15.54 9.94 -6.68
CA GLU A 314 15.94 11.35 -6.54
C GLU A 314 16.51 11.93 -7.84
N ARG A 315 17.46 11.22 -8.48
CA ARG A 315 18.00 11.67 -9.77
C ARG A 315 16.95 11.75 -10.87
N GLN A 316 16.03 10.77 -10.93
CA GLN A 316 14.93 10.80 -11.91
C GLN A 316 13.96 11.96 -11.66
N TRP A 317 13.80 12.37 -10.40
CA TRP A 317 13.05 13.57 -10.01
C TRP A 317 13.71 14.85 -10.47
N GLU A 318 15.00 15.00 -10.19
CA GLU A 318 15.77 16.16 -10.65
C GLU A 318 15.72 16.27 -12.18
N GLU A 319 15.96 15.17 -12.90
CA GLU A 319 15.89 15.14 -14.36
C GLU A 319 14.49 15.50 -14.89
N LEU A 320 13.43 15.02 -14.23
CA LEU A 320 12.05 15.31 -14.61
C LEU A 320 11.71 16.79 -14.39
N LEU A 321 12.01 17.31 -13.20
CA LEU A 321 11.70 18.68 -12.81
C LEU A 321 12.50 19.67 -13.65
N HIS A 322 13.77 19.39 -13.91
CA HIS A 322 14.59 20.21 -14.79
C HIS A 322 14.01 20.27 -16.22
N LYS A 323 13.52 19.14 -16.77
CA LYS A 323 12.83 19.14 -18.08
C LYS A 323 11.53 19.96 -18.06
N ALA A 324 10.90 20.12 -16.91
CA ALA A 324 9.72 20.96 -16.70
C ALA A 324 10.07 22.43 -16.39
N GLY A 325 11.35 22.83 -16.41
CA GLY A 325 11.79 24.18 -16.07
C GLY A 325 11.77 24.46 -14.56
N LEU A 326 11.87 23.42 -13.74
CA LEU A 326 11.87 23.48 -12.29
C LEU A 326 13.23 23.04 -11.74
N LYS A 327 13.71 23.77 -10.74
CA LYS A 327 14.91 23.44 -9.97
C LYS A 327 14.51 22.83 -8.64
N VAL A 328 15.07 21.66 -8.35
CA VAL A 328 14.94 21.03 -7.02
C VAL A 328 15.64 21.89 -5.98
N VAL A 329 14.91 22.28 -4.94
CA VAL A 329 15.42 23.01 -3.78
C VAL A 329 15.92 22.03 -2.74
N LYS A 330 15.11 21.03 -2.41
CA LYS A 330 15.42 20.05 -1.37
C LYS A 330 14.50 18.82 -1.43
N LEU A 331 15.02 17.66 -1.11
CA LEU A 331 14.23 16.48 -0.79
C LEU A 331 14.08 16.36 0.73
N TRP A 332 12.84 16.23 1.19
CA TRP A 332 12.49 16.10 2.61
C TRP A 332 12.03 14.68 2.90
N THR A 333 12.49 14.11 4.01
CA THR A 333 12.13 12.76 4.44
C THR A 333 11.79 12.76 5.92
N ALA A 334 10.74 12.03 6.30
CA ALA A 334 10.35 11.89 7.70
C ALA A 334 11.31 10.99 8.48
N GLN A 335 11.70 9.85 7.89
CA GLN A 335 12.57 8.78 8.41
C GLN A 335 13.15 7.96 7.23
N ALA A 336 14.07 7.02 7.49
CA ALA A 336 14.46 6.02 6.50
C ALA A 336 13.23 5.17 6.11
N ASP A 337 13.00 5.00 4.80
CA ASP A 337 11.91 4.20 4.19
C ASP A 337 10.48 4.78 4.22
N ALA A 338 10.30 6.09 4.48
CA ALA A 338 9.00 6.79 4.37
C ALA A 338 8.84 7.55 3.04
N ASP A 339 7.61 7.95 2.69
CA ASP A 339 7.38 8.90 1.58
C ASP A 339 8.18 10.19 1.80
N GLY A 340 8.64 10.80 0.72
CA GLY A 340 9.38 12.06 0.73
C GLY A 340 8.65 13.18 0.00
N ILE A 341 8.97 14.43 0.36
CA ILE A 341 8.55 15.62 -0.40
C ILE A 341 9.72 16.09 -1.25
N VAL A 342 9.53 16.14 -2.58
CA VAL A 342 10.44 16.83 -3.49
C VAL A 342 10.00 18.28 -3.59
N GLU A 343 10.75 19.19 -2.98
CA GLU A 343 10.50 20.61 -3.05
C GLU A 343 11.23 21.22 -4.25
N ALA A 344 10.50 21.91 -5.12
CA ALA A 344 11.05 22.54 -6.31
C ALA A 344 10.42 23.91 -6.56
N ILE A 345 11.17 24.76 -7.28
CA ILE A 345 10.77 26.11 -7.71
C ILE A 345 11.04 26.26 -9.21
N LEU A 346 10.50 27.30 -9.84
CA LEU A 346 10.88 27.65 -11.21
C LEU A 346 12.38 27.91 -11.31
N ASP A 347 13.03 27.32 -12.31
CA ASP A 347 14.43 27.57 -12.65
C ASP A 347 14.48 28.91 -13.42
N GLU A 348 15.10 29.93 -12.82
CA GLU A 348 15.15 31.31 -13.36
C GLU A 348 16.07 31.48 -14.57
#